data_AF-A0A7Z0CK83-F1
#
_entry.id   AF-A0A7Z0CK83-F1
#
_cell.length_a   1.000
_cell.length_b   1.000
_cell.length_c   1.000
_cell.angle_alpha   90.00
_cell.angle_beta   90.00
_cell.angle_gamma   90.00
#
_symmetry.space_group_name_H-M   'P 1'
#
loop_
_entity.id
_entity.type
_entity.pdbx_description
1 polymer ?
#
loop_
_entity_poly.entity_id
_entity_poly.type
_entity_poly.pdbx_seq_one_letter_code
_entity_poly.pdbx_strand_id
1 'polypeptide(L)'
;MTPVQIAGLVVLGIVAIFVISAIARSIVVVRQTKAYLVERLGRYSRTLDAGLHLLVPFLDRVRAQVDLKEQVYPTPPQSVITSDNLVVDIDSVIYLQVTDARAAVYEIANYWIGVEQLTATTLRNIVGTMDLEQALTGRDHINGHLRGVLDEATGKWGIRVNRVEIKAIEPPVSIKDSMEKQMRAERDRRAAILTAEGVKQSAILMAEGEKQSAILMAEGDAQSKILRAEGEARAILQVFDAIHEGDADSKLLAYQYLQMLPEIAKTDSNKIWFVPTEFTGALKAVAAGFGGAEEPEPLNRDPERAKRRTPLTNVLTDPRVALEEARRMAESVSADAESAGSASGATFDPNVSKGQQPG
;
A
#
# COMPACT_ATOMS: atom_id res chain seq x y z
N MET A 1 20.12 87.44 -48.09
CA MET A 1 20.58 86.15 -48.65
C MET A 1 20.36 86.18 -50.15
N THR A 2 21.35 85.79 -50.95
CA THR A 2 21.14 85.63 -52.40
C THR A 2 20.20 84.44 -52.66
N PRO A 3 19.46 84.41 -53.78
CA PRO A 3 18.65 83.24 -54.16
C PRO A 3 19.43 81.93 -54.14
N VAL A 4 20.74 81.98 -54.46
CA VAL A 4 21.67 80.85 -54.42
C VAL A 4 21.92 80.36 -52.97
N GLN A 5 22.05 81.27 -52.00
CA GLN A 5 22.19 80.90 -50.59
C GLN A 5 20.92 80.26 -50.03
N ILE A 6 19.75 80.76 -50.44
CA ILE A 6 18.45 80.19 -50.03
C ILE A 6 18.31 78.77 -50.60
N ALA A 7 18.62 78.58 -51.90
CA ALA A 7 18.60 77.26 -52.52
C ALA A 7 19.58 76.27 -51.85
N GLY A 8 20.79 76.72 -51.51
CA GLY A 8 21.78 75.91 -50.81
C GLY A 8 21.31 75.45 -49.42
N LEU A 9 20.68 76.33 -48.64
CA LEU A 9 20.12 75.98 -47.33
C LEU A 9 18.95 75.01 -47.43
N VAL A 10 18.09 75.16 -48.45
CA VAL A 10 16.99 74.23 -48.70
C VAL A 10 17.50 72.84 -49.04
N VAL A 11 18.50 72.72 -49.92
CA VAL A 11 19.11 71.43 -50.27
C VAL A 11 19.77 70.78 -49.05
N LEU A 12 20.52 71.56 -48.26
CA LEU A 12 21.13 71.08 -47.01
C LEU A 12 20.07 70.56 -46.04
N GLY A 13 18.96 71.29 -45.88
CA GLY A 13 17.83 70.88 -45.03
C GLY A 13 17.21 69.56 -45.50
N ILE A 14 17.00 69.37 -46.80
CA ILE A 14 16.46 68.13 -47.37
C ILE A 14 17.42 66.96 -47.13
N VAL A 15 18.72 67.15 -47.36
CA VAL A 15 19.73 66.12 -47.11
C VAL A 15 19.80 65.75 -45.63
N ALA A 16 19.75 66.74 -44.74
CA ALA A 16 19.73 66.49 -43.30
C ALA A 16 18.49 65.69 -42.87
N ILE A 17 17.30 66.06 -43.36
CA ILE A 17 16.06 65.31 -43.10
C ILE A 17 16.15 63.89 -43.65
N PHE A 18 16.70 63.71 -44.86
CA PHE A 18 16.90 62.39 -45.46
C PHE A 18 17.83 61.52 -44.61
N VAL A 19 18.97 62.06 -44.16
CA VAL A 19 19.93 61.33 -43.31
C VAL A 19 19.32 60.98 -41.96
N ILE A 20 18.63 61.91 -41.29
CA ILE A 20 17.96 61.65 -40.01
C ILE A 20 16.88 60.57 -40.18
N SER A 21 16.08 60.65 -41.24
CA SER A 21 15.05 59.63 -41.55
C SER A 21 15.66 58.26 -41.83
N ALA A 22 16.76 58.22 -42.58
CA ALA A 22 17.49 57.00 -42.90
C ALA A 22 18.06 56.34 -41.63
N ILE A 23 18.69 57.11 -40.74
CA ILE A 23 19.22 56.60 -39.46
C ILE A 23 18.08 56.09 -38.57
N ALA A 24 17.00 56.85 -38.42
CA ALA A 24 15.85 56.46 -37.60
C ALA A 24 15.20 55.16 -38.09
N ARG A 25 15.12 54.96 -39.42
CA ARG A 25 14.60 53.71 -40.01
C ARG A 25 15.62 52.56 -40.04
N SER A 26 16.90 52.85 -39.85
CA SER A 26 17.95 51.84 -39.82
C SER A 26 17.97 51.08 -38.50
N ILE A 27 17.66 51.74 -37.38
CA ILE A 27 17.73 51.12 -36.07
C ILE A 27 16.44 50.33 -35.77
N VAL A 28 16.58 49.02 -35.59
CA VAL A 28 15.49 48.13 -35.16
C VAL A 28 15.90 47.39 -33.91
N VAL A 29 15.04 47.42 -32.89
CA VAL A 29 15.22 46.66 -31.65
C VAL A 29 14.29 45.46 -31.68
N VAL A 30 14.88 44.26 -31.67
CA VAL A 30 14.14 43.00 -31.57
C VAL A 30 14.00 42.63 -30.10
N ARG A 31 12.76 42.41 -29.67
CA ARG A 31 12.44 42.00 -28.29
C ARG A 31 12.94 40.59 -28.02
N GLN A 32 13.19 40.29 -26.74
CA GLN A 32 13.48 38.93 -26.29
C GLN A 32 12.40 37.95 -26.76
N THR A 33 12.80 36.71 -27.07
CA THR A 33 11.91 35.62 -27.54
C THR A 33 11.10 35.95 -28.80
N LYS A 34 11.58 36.89 -29.62
CA LYS A 34 11.03 37.16 -30.95
C LYS A 34 12.14 37.08 -32.00
N ALA A 35 11.76 36.67 -33.20
CA ALA A 35 12.63 36.66 -34.37
C ALA A 35 11.99 37.49 -35.49
N TYR A 36 12.76 38.40 -36.08
CA TYR A 36 12.28 39.25 -37.17
C TYR A 36 12.94 38.79 -38.48
N LEU A 37 12.14 38.44 -39.47
CA LEU A 37 12.65 38.04 -40.78
C LEU A 37 12.78 39.27 -41.68
N VAL A 38 13.97 39.42 -42.28
CA VAL A 38 14.29 40.57 -43.12
C VAL A 38 14.44 40.12 -44.56
N GLU A 39 13.75 40.82 -45.45
CA GLU A 39 13.89 40.71 -46.89
C GLU A 39 14.66 41.90 -47.44
N ARG A 40 15.53 41.63 -48.41
CA ARG A 40 16.20 42.65 -49.22
C ARG A 40 15.73 42.50 -50.66
N LEU A 41 15.08 43.54 -51.18
CA LEU A 41 14.54 43.56 -52.54
C LEU A 41 13.64 42.33 -52.86
N GLY A 42 12.89 41.85 -51.87
CA GLY A 42 11.97 40.71 -52.01
C GLY A 42 12.60 39.32 -51.83
N ARG A 43 13.91 39.21 -51.56
CA ARG A 43 14.57 37.94 -51.21
C ARG A 43 14.88 37.90 -49.72
N TYR A 44 14.72 36.74 -49.10
CA TYR A 44 15.21 36.49 -47.74
C TYR A 44 16.70 36.86 -47.61
N SER A 45 17.02 37.66 -46.60
CA SER A 45 18.38 38.13 -46.32
C SER A 45 18.94 37.50 -45.04
N ARG A 46 18.27 37.73 -43.91
CA ARG A 46 18.67 37.21 -42.59
C ARG A 46 17.51 37.21 -41.60
N THR A 47 17.64 36.40 -40.57
CA THR A 47 16.79 36.43 -39.37
C THR A 47 17.49 37.25 -38.28
N LEU A 48 16.74 38.16 -37.65
CA LEU A 48 17.24 38.97 -36.55
C LEU A 48 16.73 38.41 -35.23
N ASP A 49 17.65 37.97 -34.38
CA ASP A 49 17.38 37.53 -33.01
C ASP A 49 17.32 38.73 -32.04
N ALA A 50 17.03 38.47 -30.77
CA ALA A 50 16.90 39.52 -29.75
C ALA A 50 18.14 40.43 -29.68
N GLY A 51 17.92 41.74 -29.75
CA GLY A 51 19.01 42.72 -29.73
C GLY A 51 18.78 43.94 -30.62
N LEU A 52 19.79 44.81 -30.66
CA LEU A 52 19.83 45.98 -31.53
C LEU A 52 20.41 45.58 -32.90
N HIS A 53 19.68 45.85 -33.96
CA HIS A 53 20.10 45.56 -35.33
C HIS A 53 20.00 46.80 -36.21
N LEU A 54 20.93 46.90 -37.17
CA LEU A 54 20.96 47.95 -38.18
C LEU A 54 20.51 47.39 -39.53
N LEU A 55 19.39 47.90 -40.03
CA LEU A 55 18.84 47.63 -41.35
C LEU A 55 19.30 48.67 -42.35
N VAL A 56 19.51 48.26 -43.61
CA VAL A 56 19.73 49.23 -44.68
C VAL A 56 18.39 49.89 -45.02
N PRO A 57 18.18 51.18 -44.72
CA PRO A 57 16.90 51.82 -44.94
C PRO A 57 16.53 51.75 -46.43
N PHE A 58 15.23 51.66 -46.72
CA PHE A 58 14.64 51.55 -48.06
C PHE A 58 14.87 50.20 -48.79
N LEU A 59 16.02 49.54 -48.61
CA LEU A 59 16.32 48.23 -49.23
C LEU A 59 15.84 47.05 -48.39
N ASP A 60 16.11 47.10 -47.08
CA ASP A 60 15.73 46.04 -46.15
C ASP A 60 14.31 46.32 -45.60
N ARG A 61 13.46 45.29 -45.57
CA ARG A 61 12.11 45.35 -44.98
C ARG A 61 11.90 44.16 -44.06
N VAL A 62 11.27 44.41 -42.90
CA VAL A 62 10.85 43.33 -42.00
C VAL A 62 9.58 42.69 -42.56
N ARG A 63 9.68 41.43 -42.99
CA ARG A 63 8.58 40.68 -43.61
C ARG A 63 7.61 40.10 -42.59
N ALA A 64 8.15 39.54 -41.50
CA ALA A 64 7.39 38.84 -40.47
C ALA A 64 8.08 38.97 -39.11
N GLN A 65 7.26 38.99 -38.06
CA GLN A 65 7.70 38.94 -36.66
C GLN A 65 7.14 37.65 -36.06
N VAL A 66 8.01 36.74 -35.65
CA VAL A 66 7.64 35.44 -35.12
C VAL A 66 7.91 35.41 -33.63
N ASP A 67 6.93 34.94 -32.85
CA ASP A 67 7.12 34.70 -31.42
C ASP A 67 7.66 33.28 -31.23
N LEU A 68 8.79 33.18 -30.54
CA LEU A 68 9.50 31.91 -30.30
C LEU A 68 9.01 31.21 -29.02
N LYS A 69 8.11 31.84 -28.25
CA LYS A 69 7.56 31.22 -27.04
C LYS A 69 6.66 30.05 -27.38
N GLU A 70 6.52 29.16 -26.41
CA GLU A 70 5.48 28.16 -26.43
C GLU A 70 4.10 28.82 -26.45
N GLN A 71 3.28 28.36 -27.39
CA GLN A 71 1.94 28.82 -27.62
C GLN A 71 0.98 27.64 -27.53
N VAL A 72 -0.16 27.91 -26.92
CA VAL A 72 -1.23 26.94 -26.72
C VAL A 72 -2.33 27.26 -27.69
N TYR A 73 -2.71 26.28 -28.50
CA TYR A 73 -3.78 26.44 -29.45
C TYR A 73 -4.85 25.35 -29.30
N PRO A 74 -6.11 25.73 -29.10
CA PRO A 74 -7.21 24.78 -29.10
C PRO A 74 -7.52 24.35 -30.53
N THR A 75 -7.71 23.04 -30.75
CA THR A 75 -8.24 22.53 -32.02
C THR A 75 -9.76 22.51 -31.98
N PRO A 76 -10.44 22.74 -33.11
CA PRO A 76 -11.88 22.53 -33.17
C PRO A 76 -12.24 21.05 -32.93
N PRO A 77 -13.41 20.76 -32.33
CA PRO A 77 -13.88 19.40 -32.11
C PRO A 77 -13.87 18.60 -33.42
N GLN A 78 -13.33 17.39 -33.38
CA GLN A 78 -13.31 16.48 -34.54
C GLN A 78 -14.21 15.28 -34.28
N SER A 79 -15.22 15.10 -35.15
CA SER A 79 -16.06 13.90 -35.14
C SER A 79 -15.34 12.75 -35.84
N VAL A 80 -15.06 11.69 -35.09
CA VAL A 80 -14.36 10.49 -35.56
C VAL A 80 -15.18 9.26 -35.27
N ILE A 81 -15.07 8.24 -36.13
CA ILE A 81 -15.73 6.95 -35.93
C ILE A 81 -14.70 5.99 -35.32
N THR A 82 -15.05 5.38 -34.20
CA THR A 82 -14.27 4.33 -33.53
C THR A 82 -14.45 2.98 -34.24
N SER A 83 -13.62 1.99 -33.88
CA SER A 83 -13.67 0.63 -34.48
C SER A 83 -14.98 -0.12 -34.22
N ASP A 84 -15.71 0.22 -33.15
CA ASP A 84 -17.05 -0.28 -32.80
C ASP A 84 -18.17 0.56 -33.45
N ASN A 85 -17.84 1.39 -34.44
CA ASN A 85 -18.77 2.16 -35.25
C ASN A 85 -19.59 3.18 -34.44
N LEU A 86 -18.97 3.80 -33.42
CA LEU A 86 -19.54 4.91 -32.68
C LEU A 86 -18.92 6.23 -33.15
N VAL A 87 -19.75 7.28 -33.26
CA VAL A 87 -19.28 8.62 -33.56
C VAL A 87 -18.92 9.31 -32.25
N VAL A 88 -17.66 9.70 -32.09
CA VAL A 88 -17.16 10.43 -30.91
C VAL A 88 -16.62 11.78 -31.33
N ASP A 89 -16.90 12.80 -30.52
CA ASP A 89 -16.34 14.13 -30.69
C ASP A 89 -15.11 14.29 -29.81
N ILE A 90 -13.97 14.65 -30.40
CA ILE A 90 -12.69 14.76 -29.70
C ILE A 90 -12.20 16.20 -29.73
N ASP A 91 -12.01 16.75 -28.54
CA ASP A 91 -11.39 18.04 -28.30
C ASP A 91 -9.93 17.86 -27.92
N SER A 92 -9.03 18.63 -28.54
CA SER A 92 -7.61 18.60 -28.20
C SER A 92 -7.00 20.00 -28.13
N VAL A 93 -5.86 20.08 -27.45
CA VAL A 93 -5.07 21.30 -27.32
C VAL A 93 -3.62 20.97 -27.63
N ILE A 94 -2.98 21.80 -28.44
CA ILE A 94 -1.62 21.58 -28.92
C ILE A 94 -0.71 22.67 -28.35
N TYR A 95 0.38 22.22 -27.73
CA TYR A 95 1.45 23.05 -27.21
C TYR A 95 2.62 22.97 -28.18
N LEU A 96 2.89 24.09 -28.86
CA LEU A 96 3.94 24.15 -29.87
C LEU A 96 4.77 25.43 -29.72
N GLN A 97 5.99 25.40 -30.21
CA GLN A 97 6.86 26.55 -30.29
C GLN A 97 7.58 26.58 -31.64
N VAL A 98 7.84 27.79 -32.13
CA VAL A 98 8.63 27.96 -33.35
C VAL A 98 10.11 27.89 -32.99
N THR A 99 10.81 26.91 -33.56
CA THR A 99 12.26 26.71 -33.38
C THR A 99 13.06 27.36 -34.51
N ASP A 100 12.55 27.34 -35.75
CA ASP A 100 13.12 28.05 -36.89
C ASP A 100 12.08 28.99 -37.51
N ALA A 101 12.26 30.28 -37.23
CA ALA A 101 11.39 31.34 -37.72
C ALA A 101 11.41 31.48 -39.25
N ARG A 102 12.54 31.15 -39.91
CA ARG A 102 12.64 31.19 -41.38
C ARG A 102 11.75 30.11 -41.98
N ALA A 103 11.90 28.87 -41.51
CA ALA A 103 11.11 27.76 -42.02
C ALA A 103 9.61 27.99 -41.79
N ALA A 104 9.23 28.50 -40.61
CA ALA A 104 7.82 28.75 -40.28
C ALA A 104 7.12 29.79 -41.18
N VAL A 105 7.88 30.69 -41.81
CA VAL A 105 7.34 31.74 -42.69
C VAL A 105 7.42 31.37 -44.17
N TYR A 106 8.44 30.60 -44.58
CA TYR A 106 8.71 30.33 -46.00
C TYR A 106 8.37 28.91 -46.45
N GLU A 107 8.40 27.91 -45.57
CA GLU A 107 8.14 26.50 -45.94
C GLU A 107 6.65 26.15 -45.91
N ILE A 108 5.82 26.96 -45.24
CA ILE A 108 4.37 26.78 -45.18
C ILE A 108 3.64 28.12 -45.10
N ALA A 109 2.52 28.24 -45.83
CA ALA A 109 1.73 29.48 -45.86
C ALA A 109 1.05 29.79 -44.52
N ASN A 110 0.49 28.77 -43.87
CA ASN A 110 -0.08 28.88 -42.54
C ASN A 110 0.10 27.55 -41.80
N TYR A 111 1.10 27.52 -40.92
CA TYR A 111 1.40 26.32 -40.15
C TYR A 111 0.29 25.92 -39.18
N TRP A 112 -0.54 26.86 -38.72
CA TRP A 112 -1.65 26.56 -37.82
C TRP A 112 -2.65 25.62 -38.51
N ILE A 113 -3.08 25.97 -39.72
CA ILE A 113 -3.99 25.15 -40.52
C ILE A 113 -3.33 23.80 -40.85
N GLY A 114 -2.03 23.80 -41.16
CA GLY A 114 -1.28 22.57 -41.43
C GLY A 114 -1.27 21.62 -40.23
N VAL A 115 -0.96 22.13 -39.03
CA VAL A 115 -0.99 21.37 -37.77
C VAL A 115 -2.39 20.86 -37.49
N GLU A 116 -3.42 21.69 -37.61
CA GLU A 116 -4.82 21.31 -37.37
C GLU A 116 -5.26 20.14 -38.26
N GLN A 117 -4.95 20.22 -39.56
CA GLN A 117 -5.29 19.15 -40.51
C GLN A 117 -4.52 17.85 -40.24
N LEU A 118 -3.25 17.96 -39.86
CA LEU A 118 -2.46 16.81 -39.49
C LEU A 118 -2.99 16.16 -38.21
N THR A 119 -3.39 16.96 -37.22
CA THR A 119 -4.03 16.48 -35.99
C THR A 119 -5.34 15.78 -36.30
N ALA A 120 -6.22 16.38 -37.11
CA ALA A 120 -7.50 15.76 -37.49
C ALA A 120 -7.31 14.42 -38.22
N THR A 121 -6.35 14.35 -39.14
CA THR A 121 -6.03 13.11 -39.88
C THR A 121 -5.44 12.05 -38.95
N THR A 122 -4.53 12.44 -38.06
CA THR A 122 -3.88 11.50 -37.13
C THR A 122 -4.86 11.00 -36.06
N LEU A 123 -5.71 11.88 -35.53
CA LEU A 123 -6.81 11.50 -34.64
C LEU A 123 -7.73 10.47 -35.29
N ARG A 124 -8.14 10.71 -36.54
CA ARG A 124 -8.98 9.77 -37.30
C ARG A 124 -8.33 8.40 -37.44
N ASN A 125 -7.03 8.34 -37.72
CA ASN A 125 -6.31 7.09 -37.88
C ASN A 125 -6.16 6.32 -36.56
N ILE A 126 -5.77 6.99 -35.47
CA ILE A 126 -5.58 6.33 -34.17
C ILE A 126 -6.92 5.83 -33.63
N VAL A 127 -7.91 6.72 -33.54
CA VAL A 127 -9.20 6.42 -32.93
C VAL A 127 -10.00 5.43 -33.77
N GLY A 128 -9.84 5.46 -35.10
CA GLY A 128 -10.45 4.45 -35.99
C GLY A 128 -9.96 3.02 -35.73
N THR A 129 -8.82 2.84 -35.05
CA THR A 129 -8.31 1.51 -34.65
C THR A 129 -8.65 1.12 -33.21
N MET A 130 -9.29 2.01 -32.45
CA MET A 130 -9.64 1.81 -31.04
C MET A 130 -11.16 1.69 -30.88
N ASP A 131 -11.62 0.94 -29.88
CA ASP A 131 -13.02 1.02 -29.43
C ASP A 131 -13.23 2.24 -28.51
N LEU A 132 -14.49 2.52 -28.15
CA LEU A 132 -14.81 3.65 -27.27
C LEU A 132 -14.15 3.55 -25.89
N GLU A 133 -14.07 2.36 -25.28
CA GLU A 133 -13.50 2.19 -23.94
C GLU A 133 -11.98 2.43 -23.93
N GLN A 134 -11.28 1.91 -24.94
CA GLN A 134 -9.86 2.16 -25.19
C GLN A 134 -9.60 3.63 -25.47
N ALA A 135 -10.44 4.30 -26.25
CA ALA A 135 -10.30 5.73 -26.48
C ALA A 135 -10.46 6.54 -25.18
N LEU A 136 -11.43 6.18 -24.33
CA LEU A 136 -11.70 6.86 -23.07
C LEU A 136 -10.60 6.65 -22.02
N THR A 137 -10.04 5.44 -21.95
CA THR A 137 -9.03 5.05 -20.95
C THR A 137 -7.59 5.28 -21.43
N GLY A 138 -7.33 5.16 -22.72
CA GLY A 138 -6.00 5.21 -23.37
C GLY A 138 -5.52 6.60 -23.79
N ARG A 139 -5.95 7.67 -23.09
CA ARG A 139 -5.62 9.06 -23.46
C ARG A 139 -4.12 9.31 -23.59
N ASP A 140 -3.31 8.70 -22.74
CA ASP A 140 -1.85 8.85 -22.76
C ASP A 140 -1.22 8.25 -24.02
N HIS A 141 -1.76 7.13 -24.50
CA HIS A 141 -1.32 6.51 -25.75
C HIS A 141 -1.66 7.41 -26.95
N ILE A 142 -2.88 7.96 -26.98
CA ILE A 142 -3.31 8.91 -28.02
C ILE A 142 -2.42 10.16 -28.01
N ASN A 143 -2.20 10.78 -26.83
CA ASN A 143 -1.35 11.95 -26.67
C ASN A 143 0.09 11.70 -27.15
N GLY A 144 0.67 10.56 -26.76
CA GLY A 144 2.02 10.16 -27.13
C GLY A 144 2.19 9.96 -28.64
N HIS A 145 1.24 9.25 -29.25
CA HIS A 145 1.29 8.97 -30.69
C HIS A 145 1.04 10.24 -31.52
N LEU A 146 0.06 11.06 -31.15
CA LEU A 146 -0.18 12.37 -31.78
C LEU A 146 1.05 13.26 -31.70
N ARG A 147 1.65 13.41 -30.51
CA ARG A 147 2.86 14.22 -30.34
C ARG A 147 3.99 13.74 -31.26
N GLY A 148 4.22 12.43 -31.34
CA GLY A 148 5.26 11.85 -32.18
C GLY A 148 5.08 12.17 -33.66
N VAL A 149 3.88 11.89 -34.20
CA VAL A 149 3.56 12.13 -35.62
C VAL A 149 3.57 13.62 -35.95
N LEU A 150 3.00 14.46 -35.07
CA LEU A 150 2.96 15.90 -35.29
C LEU A 150 4.36 16.50 -35.27
N ASP A 151 5.19 16.18 -34.26
CA ASP A 151 6.55 16.75 -34.14
C ASP A 151 7.45 16.38 -35.33
N GLU A 152 7.37 15.13 -35.80
CA GLU A 152 8.13 14.67 -36.97
C GLU A 152 7.74 15.44 -38.24
N ALA A 153 6.44 15.61 -38.48
CA ALA A 153 5.95 16.27 -39.68
C ALA A 153 6.15 17.80 -39.62
N THR A 154 5.88 18.43 -38.47
CA THR A 154 5.99 19.89 -38.30
C THR A 154 7.43 20.37 -38.19
N GLY A 155 8.39 19.47 -37.92
CA GLY A 155 9.81 19.79 -37.89
C GLY A 155 10.30 20.44 -39.19
N LYS A 156 9.74 20.03 -40.35
CA LYS A 156 10.06 20.65 -41.66
C LYS A 156 9.64 22.11 -41.78
N TRP A 157 8.65 22.53 -40.98
CA TRP A 157 8.16 23.91 -40.91
C TRP A 157 8.85 24.72 -39.81
N GLY A 158 9.90 24.18 -39.16
CA GLY A 158 10.56 24.87 -38.06
C GLY A 158 9.71 24.97 -36.79
N ILE A 159 8.79 24.02 -36.60
CA ILE A 159 7.87 24.00 -35.46
C ILE A 159 8.08 22.72 -34.69
N ARG A 160 8.24 22.87 -33.37
CA ARG A 160 8.33 21.76 -32.43
C ARG A 160 7.01 21.63 -31.68
N VAL A 161 6.46 20.42 -31.65
CA VAL A 161 5.28 20.11 -30.85
C VAL A 161 5.75 19.52 -29.53
N ASN A 162 5.68 20.33 -28.48
CA ASN A 162 6.12 19.93 -27.15
C ASN A 162 5.14 18.93 -26.51
N ARG A 163 3.84 19.19 -26.67
CA ARG A 163 2.79 18.37 -26.04
C ARG A 163 1.47 18.47 -26.79
N VAL A 164 0.72 17.37 -26.75
CA VAL A 164 -0.68 17.30 -27.20
C VAL A 164 -1.49 16.77 -26.03
N GLU A 165 -2.63 17.40 -25.76
CA GLU A 165 -3.54 16.97 -24.71
C GLU A 165 -4.96 16.83 -25.26
N ILE A 166 -5.55 15.64 -25.12
CA ILE A 166 -6.98 15.46 -25.30
C ILE A 166 -7.71 16.12 -24.13
N LYS A 167 -8.53 17.13 -24.45
CA LYS A 167 -9.36 17.86 -23.48
C LYS A 167 -10.60 17.06 -23.11
N ALA A 168 -11.30 16.52 -24.11
CA ALA A 168 -12.51 15.73 -23.92
C ALA A 168 -12.69 14.71 -25.07
N ILE A 169 -13.37 13.61 -24.75
CA ILE A 169 -13.88 12.63 -25.71
C ILE A 169 -15.35 12.47 -25.36
N GLU A 170 -16.22 12.91 -26.25
CA GLU A 170 -17.66 12.94 -26.04
C GLU A 170 -18.34 11.88 -26.92
N PRO A 171 -18.85 10.77 -26.32
CA PRO A 171 -19.68 9.81 -27.02
C PRO A 171 -21.09 10.35 -27.24
N PRO A 172 -21.90 9.73 -28.12
CA PRO A 172 -23.27 10.15 -28.34
C PRO A 172 -24.10 9.88 -27.08
N VAL A 173 -25.09 10.74 -26.83
CA VAL A 173 -25.86 10.77 -25.56
C VAL A 173 -26.47 9.40 -25.21
N SER A 174 -26.97 8.65 -26.20
CA SER A 174 -27.57 7.32 -26.01
C SER A 174 -26.59 6.30 -25.41
N ILE A 175 -25.32 6.35 -25.81
CA ILE A 175 -24.27 5.46 -25.30
C ILE A 175 -23.81 5.93 -23.93
N LYS A 176 -23.64 7.25 -23.75
CA LYS A 176 -23.27 7.83 -22.46
C LYS A 176 -24.24 7.43 -21.35
N ASP A 177 -25.55 7.55 -21.58
CA ASP A 177 -26.58 7.17 -20.61
C ASP A 177 -26.56 5.67 -20.28
N SER A 178 -26.32 4.84 -21.29
CA SER A 178 -26.25 3.38 -21.14
C SER A 178 -25.01 2.97 -20.34
N MET A 179 -23.86 3.59 -20.63
CA MET A 179 -22.62 3.40 -19.90
C MET A 179 -22.74 3.87 -18.46
N GLU A 180 -23.35 5.02 -18.19
CA GLU A 180 -23.57 5.51 -16.82
C GLU A 180 -24.42 4.53 -16.00
N LYS A 181 -25.49 3.98 -16.60
CA LYS A 181 -26.31 2.93 -15.96
C LYS A 181 -25.52 1.65 -15.70
N GLN A 182 -24.76 1.19 -16.69
CA GLN A 182 -23.93 -0.01 -16.57
C GLN A 182 -22.83 0.16 -15.52
N MET A 183 -22.13 1.30 -15.51
CA MET A 183 -21.08 1.63 -14.55
C MET A 183 -21.61 1.72 -13.12
N ARG A 184 -22.82 2.26 -12.92
CA ARG A 184 -23.49 2.25 -11.61
C ARG A 184 -23.80 0.82 -11.18
N ALA A 185 -24.43 0.02 -12.04
CA ALA A 185 -24.76 -1.37 -11.72
C ALA A 185 -23.51 -2.21 -11.39
N GLU A 186 -22.42 -2.04 -12.13
CA GLU A 186 -21.15 -2.74 -11.87
C GLU A 186 -20.49 -2.27 -10.57
N ARG A 187 -20.51 -0.96 -10.28
CA ARG A 187 -20.03 -0.42 -9.00
C ARG A 187 -20.84 -0.93 -7.83
N ASP A 188 -22.17 -0.95 -7.93
CA ASP A 188 -23.06 -1.45 -6.89
C ASP A 188 -22.83 -2.94 -6.64
N ARG A 189 -22.66 -3.73 -7.71
CA ARG A 189 -22.29 -5.15 -7.61
C ARG A 189 -20.97 -5.35 -6.90
N ARG A 190 -19.92 -4.62 -7.28
CA ARG A 190 -18.59 -4.70 -6.65
C ARG A 190 -18.64 -4.29 -5.18
N ALA A 191 -19.37 -3.22 -4.86
CA ALA A 191 -19.56 -2.77 -3.49
C ALA A 191 -20.27 -3.84 -2.63
N ALA A 192 -21.29 -4.50 -3.18
CA ALA A 192 -22.01 -5.58 -2.49
C ALA A 192 -21.10 -6.79 -2.22
N ILE A 193 -20.29 -7.21 -3.21
CA ILE A 193 -19.32 -8.31 -3.04
C ILE A 193 -18.28 -7.97 -1.98
N LEU A 194 -17.67 -6.78 -2.06
CA LEU A 194 -16.66 -6.33 -1.10
C LEU A 194 -17.23 -6.24 0.33
N THR A 195 -18.49 -5.79 0.46
CA THR A 195 -19.18 -5.76 1.75
C THR A 195 -19.42 -7.16 2.31
N ALA A 196 -19.87 -8.10 1.46
CA ALA A 196 -20.08 -9.49 1.86
C ALA A 196 -18.77 -10.18 2.27
N GLU A 197 -17.68 -9.93 1.53
CA GLU A 197 -16.33 -10.41 1.88
C GLU A 197 -15.84 -9.82 3.20
N GLY A 198 -16.04 -8.51 3.42
CA GLY A 198 -15.72 -7.84 4.68
C GLY A 198 -16.49 -8.41 5.88
N VAL A 199 -17.79 -8.68 5.73
CA VAL A 199 -18.62 -9.31 6.77
C VAL A 199 -18.14 -10.72 7.07
N LYS A 200 -17.86 -11.52 6.03
CA LYS A 200 -17.33 -12.87 6.19
C LYS A 200 -15.98 -12.86 6.92
N GLN A 201 -15.06 -12.00 6.49
CA GLN A 201 -13.73 -11.91 7.10
C GLN A 201 -13.80 -11.45 8.55
N SER A 202 -14.65 -10.47 8.86
CA SER A 202 -14.90 -10.00 10.23
C SER A 202 -15.43 -11.14 11.12
N ALA A 203 -16.40 -11.92 10.62
CA ALA A 203 -16.94 -13.06 11.36
C ALA A 203 -15.90 -14.16 11.63
N ILE A 204 -15.02 -14.44 10.66
CA ILE A 204 -13.92 -15.39 10.83
C ILE A 204 -12.95 -14.91 11.91
N LEU A 205 -12.50 -13.65 11.82
CA LEU A 205 -11.57 -13.06 12.79
C LEU A 205 -12.17 -13.03 14.21
N MET A 206 -13.46 -12.76 14.34
CA MET A 206 -14.15 -12.79 15.63
C MET A 206 -14.21 -14.21 16.21
N ALA A 207 -14.57 -15.22 15.40
CA ALA A 207 -14.59 -16.62 15.84
C ALA A 207 -13.19 -17.14 16.23
N GLU A 208 -12.16 -16.75 15.48
CA GLU A 208 -10.76 -17.07 15.81
C GLU A 208 -10.33 -16.40 17.12
N GLY A 209 -10.69 -15.13 17.31
CA GLY A 209 -10.44 -14.40 18.56
C GLY A 209 -11.14 -15.03 19.77
N GLU A 210 -12.40 -15.44 19.63
CA GLU A 210 -13.15 -16.14 20.70
C GLU A 210 -12.52 -17.48 21.04
N LYS A 211 -12.17 -18.28 20.03
CA LYS A 211 -11.46 -19.56 20.23
C LYS A 211 -10.14 -19.34 20.97
N GLN A 212 -9.33 -18.39 20.52
CA GLN A 212 -8.03 -18.11 21.14
C GLN A 212 -8.20 -17.62 22.59
N SER A 213 -9.18 -16.74 22.84
CA SER A 213 -9.51 -16.27 24.18
C SER A 213 -9.93 -17.41 25.11
N ALA A 214 -10.78 -18.32 24.64
CA ALA A 214 -11.23 -19.48 25.42
C ALA A 214 -10.09 -20.43 25.78
N ILE A 215 -9.16 -20.67 24.85
CA ILE A 215 -7.96 -21.48 25.11
C ILE A 215 -7.08 -20.83 26.17
N LEU A 216 -6.77 -19.54 26.02
CA LEU A 216 -5.94 -18.79 26.97
C LEU A 216 -6.56 -18.73 28.37
N MET A 217 -7.89 -18.61 28.47
CA MET A 217 -8.59 -18.69 29.75
C MET A 217 -8.46 -20.07 30.39
N ALA A 218 -8.68 -21.15 29.63
CA ALA A 218 -8.57 -22.51 30.13
C ALA A 218 -7.14 -22.85 30.60
N GLU A 219 -6.13 -22.41 29.85
CA GLU A 219 -4.72 -22.53 30.23
C GLU A 219 -4.40 -21.71 31.49
N GLY A 220 -4.89 -20.47 31.57
CA GLY A 220 -4.74 -19.61 32.74
C GLY A 220 -5.37 -20.21 34.00
N ASP A 221 -6.56 -20.79 33.89
CA ASP A 221 -7.26 -21.45 34.99
C ASP A 221 -6.52 -22.72 35.46
N ALA A 222 -6.05 -23.53 34.53
CA ALA A 222 -5.26 -24.72 34.84
C ALA A 222 -3.96 -24.33 35.57
N GLN A 223 -3.23 -23.34 35.03
CA GLN A 223 -1.99 -22.83 35.62
C GLN A 223 -2.22 -22.22 37.01
N SER A 224 -3.31 -21.46 37.18
CA SER A 224 -3.71 -20.88 38.46
C SER A 224 -3.97 -21.96 39.52
N LYS A 225 -4.70 -23.03 39.16
CA LYS A 225 -4.96 -24.17 40.06
C LYS A 225 -3.66 -24.88 40.47
N ILE A 226 -2.75 -25.11 39.53
CA ILE A 226 -1.44 -25.72 39.81
C ILE A 226 -0.64 -24.84 40.76
N LEU A 227 -0.49 -23.55 40.45
CA LEU A 227 0.25 -22.60 41.28
C LEU A 227 -0.33 -22.50 42.70
N ARG A 228 -1.66 -22.55 42.83
CA ARG A 228 -2.34 -22.52 44.13
C ARG A 228 -2.08 -23.78 44.93
N ALA A 229 -2.22 -24.96 44.31
CA ALA A 229 -1.93 -26.24 44.96
C ALA A 229 -0.46 -26.36 45.39
N GLU A 230 0.48 -25.90 44.56
CA GLU A 230 1.90 -25.82 44.92
C GLU A 230 2.17 -24.84 46.07
N GLY A 231 1.50 -23.68 46.06
CA GLY A 231 1.59 -22.70 47.13
C GLY A 231 1.09 -23.24 48.47
N GLU A 232 -0.04 -23.93 48.47
CA GLU A 232 -0.61 -24.61 49.63
C GLU A 232 0.31 -25.74 50.13
N ALA A 233 0.83 -26.57 49.22
CA ALA A 233 1.78 -27.63 49.57
C ALA A 233 3.06 -27.06 50.20
N ARG A 234 3.63 -26.00 49.62
CA ARG A 234 4.80 -25.31 50.19
C ARG A 234 4.51 -24.71 51.56
N ALA A 235 3.35 -24.09 51.75
CA ALA A 235 2.95 -23.56 53.04
C ALA A 235 2.81 -24.67 54.10
N ILE A 236 2.21 -25.81 53.75
CA ILE A 236 2.09 -26.97 54.64
C ILE A 236 3.47 -27.51 55.01
N LEU A 237 4.36 -27.68 54.03
CA LEU A 237 5.74 -28.14 54.28
C LEU A 237 6.50 -27.18 55.19
N GLN A 238 6.39 -25.86 54.96
CA GLN A 238 7.05 -24.86 55.79
C GLN A 238 6.52 -24.87 57.24
N VAL A 239 5.21 -25.06 57.44
CA VAL A 239 4.64 -25.22 58.78
C VAL A 239 5.10 -26.53 59.42
N PHE A 240 5.11 -27.64 58.66
CA PHE A 240 5.57 -28.95 59.13
C PHE A 240 7.04 -28.92 59.56
N ASP A 241 7.91 -28.31 58.76
CA ASP A 241 9.33 -28.15 59.03
C ASP A 241 9.55 -27.26 60.27
N ALA A 242 8.83 -26.14 60.38
CA ALA A 242 8.90 -25.27 61.55
C ALA A 242 8.43 -25.96 62.86
N ILE A 243 7.45 -26.88 62.77
CA ILE A 243 7.01 -27.69 63.92
C ILE A 243 8.07 -28.71 64.32
N HIS A 244 8.78 -29.31 63.36
CA HIS A 244 9.84 -30.29 63.62
C HIS A 244 11.13 -29.62 64.15
N GLU A 245 11.53 -28.47 63.60
CA GLU A 245 12.68 -27.70 64.10
C GLU A 245 12.43 -27.06 65.47
N GLY A 246 11.18 -26.74 65.79
CA GLY A 246 10.78 -26.16 67.08
C GLY A 246 10.67 -27.15 68.25
N ASP A 247 10.93 -28.45 68.03
CA ASP A 247 10.84 -29.53 69.04
C ASP A 247 9.47 -29.55 69.77
N ALA A 248 8.39 -29.44 68.99
CA ALA A 248 7.03 -29.37 69.52
C ALA A 248 6.62 -30.68 70.23
N ASP A 249 6.38 -30.60 71.54
CA ASP A 249 5.96 -31.74 72.38
C ASP A 249 4.73 -32.47 71.79
N SER A 250 4.80 -33.80 71.75
CA SER A 250 3.80 -34.75 71.26
C SER A 250 2.34 -34.46 71.68
N LYS A 251 2.14 -33.77 72.80
CA LYS A 251 0.83 -33.36 73.32
C LYS A 251 0.19 -32.20 72.53
N LEU A 252 0.99 -31.34 71.90
CA LEU A 252 0.55 -30.18 71.13
C LEU A 252 -0.01 -30.60 69.75
N LEU A 253 0.61 -31.61 69.13
CA LEU A 253 0.13 -32.24 67.91
C LEU A 253 -1.24 -32.91 68.11
N ALA A 254 -1.42 -33.63 69.22
CA ALA A 254 -2.71 -34.23 69.58
C ALA A 254 -3.81 -33.17 69.80
N TYR A 255 -3.46 -32.02 70.37
CA TYR A 255 -4.38 -30.90 70.58
C TYR A 255 -4.78 -30.18 69.28
N GLN A 256 -3.84 -29.91 68.36
CA GLN A 256 -4.16 -29.38 67.03
C GLN A 256 -5.02 -30.36 66.23
N TYR A 257 -4.74 -31.67 66.30
CA TYR A 257 -5.56 -32.70 65.66
C TYR A 257 -7.00 -32.67 66.17
N LEU A 258 -7.19 -32.45 67.49
CA LEU A 258 -8.50 -32.30 68.11
C LEU A 258 -9.21 -30.99 67.70
N GLN A 259 -8.46 -29.91 67.45
CA GLN A 259 -9.00 -28.63 66.95
C GLN A 259 -9.33 -28.65 65.46
N MET A 260 -8.74 -29.55 64.66
CA MET A 260 -9.09 -29.73 63.25
C MET A 260 -10.30 -30.64 63.04
N LEU A 261 -10.66 -31.46 64.04
CA LEU A 261 -11.87 -32.32 63.99
C LEU A 261 -13.17 -31.57 63.63
N PRO A 262 -13.45 -30.35 64.16
CA PRO A 262 -14.65 -29.59 63.80
C PRO A 262 -14.65 -29.08 62.35
N GLU A 263 -13.50 -28.76 61.77
CA GLU A 263 -13.37 -28.33 60.36
C GLU A 263 -13.63 -29.52 59.41
N ILE A 264 -13.10 -30.70 59.76
CA ILE A 264 -13.33 -31.96 59.03
C ILE A 264 -14.81 -32.37 59.09
N ALA A 265 -15.51 -32.08 60.20
CA ALA A 265 -16.92 -32.36 60.38
C ALA A 265 -17.88 -31.40 59.63
N LYS A 266 -17.40 -30.23 59.18
CA LYS A 266 -18.21 -29.23 58.45
C LYS A 266 -18.24 -29.43 56.93
N THR A 267 -17.43 -30.33 56.38
CA THR A 267 -17.45 -30.63 54.95
C THR A 267 -18.57 -31.65 54.68
N ASP A 268 -19.56 -31.28 53.86
CA ASP A 268 -20.86 -31.96 53.67
C ASP A 268 -20.83 -33.44 53.17
N SER A 269 -19.69 -34.14 53.19
CA SER A 269 -19.55 -35.46 52.54
C SER A 269 -18.68 -36.51 53.27
N ASN A 270 -18.57 -36.50 54.60
CA ASN A 270 -17.84 -37.57 55.31
C ASN A 270 -18.73 -38.42 56.24
N LYS A 271 -19.08 -39.64 55.79
CA LYS A 271 -19.79 -40.69 56.57
C LYS A 271 -18.88 -41.79 57.13
N ILE A 272 -17.55 -41.65 57.09
CA ILE A 272 -16.63 -42.70 57.55
C ILE A 272 -15.95 -42.28 58.86
N TRP A 273 -16.37 -42.94 59.94
CA TRP A 273 -15.82 -42.82 61.29
C TRP A 273 -14.67 -43.82 61.48
N PHE A 274 -13.43 -43.34 61.50
CA PHE A 274 -12.25 -44.16 61.82
C PHE A 274 -11.93 -44.04 63.31
N VAL A 275 -12.10 -45.14 64.06
CA VAL A 275 -11.56 -45.26 65.42
C VAL A 275 -10.19 -45.93 65.33
N PRO A 276 -9.09 -45.27 65.69
CA PRO A 276 -7.78 -45.89 65.72
C PRO A 276 -7.75 -47.05 66.72
N THR A 277 -7.16 -48.18 66.31
CA THR A 277 -6.95 -49.37 67.14
C THR A 277 -6.14 -49.10 68.42
N GLU A 278 -5.42 -47.98 68.47
CA GLU A 278 -4.72 -47.47 69.65
C GLU A 278 -5.68 -47.11 70.80
N PHE A 279 -6.89 -46.59 70.48
CA PHE A 279 -7.91 -46.28 71.49
C PHE A 279 -8.52 -47.54 72.10
N THR A 280 -8.62 -48.63 71.31
CA THR A 280 -9.07 -49.95 71.79
C THR A 280 -7.99 -50.66 72.60
N GLY A 281 -6.70 -50.46 72.26
CA GLY A 281 -5.56 -50.94 73.04
C GLY A 281 -5.49 -50.32 74.43
N ALA A 282 -5.69 -49.00 74.54
CA ALA A 282 -5.73 -48.29 75.82
C ALA A 282 -6.91 -48.73 76.72
N LEU A 283 -8.07 -49.05 76.12
CA LEU A 283 -9.24 -49.54 76.86
C LEU A 283 -9.02 -50.97 77.42
N LYS A 284 -8.28 -51.81 76.71
CA LYS A 284 -7.91 -53.17 77.15
C LYS A 284 -6.90 -53.17 78.31
N ALA A 285 -5.98 -52.21 78.35
CA ALA A 285 -5.01 -52.07 79.44
C ALA A 285 -5.69 -51.70 80.78
N VAL A 286 -6.81 -50.96 80.75
CA VAL A 286 -7.61 -50.65 81.95
C VAL A 286 -8.43 -51.87 82.41
N ALA A 287 -8.89 -52.72 81.47
CA ALA A 287 -9.61 -53.96 81.78
C ALA A 287 -8.69 -55.09 82.31
N ALA A 288 -7.39 -55.04 82.02
CA ALA A 288 -6.39 -56.02 82.49
C ALA A 288 -5.99 -55.87 83.97
N GLY A 289 -6.51 -54.85 84.68
CA GLY A 289 -6.26 -54.64 86.11
C GLY A 289 -7.05 -55.54 87.08
N PHE A 290 -7.96 -56.40 86.60
CA PHE A 290 -8.87 -57.20 87.46
C PHE A 290 -8.85 -58.73 87.23
N GLY A 291 -7.88 -59.29 86.50
CA GLY A 291 -7.78 -60.74 86.44
C GLY A 291 -6.71 -61.27 85.50
N GLY A 292 -5.76 -61.98 86.09
CA GLY A 292 -5.09 -63.17 85.51
C GLY A 292 -4.24 -62.95 84.26
N ALA A 293 -2.93 -62.96 84.47
CA ALA A 293 -1.89 -62.87 83.45
C ALA A 293 -1.98 -63.91 82.33
N GLU A 294 -1.76 -63.44 81.10
CA GLU A 294 -1.09 -64.20 80.05
C GLU A 294 -0.27 -63.21 79.20
N GLU A 295 1.03 -63.42 79.12
CA GLU A 295 1.96 -62.62 78.31
C GLU A 295 1.73 -62.89 76.81
N PRO A 296 1.72 -61.87 75.94
CA PRO A 296 1.89 -62.09 74.51
C PRO A 296 3.35 -61.92 74.09
N GLU A 297 3.78 -62.88 73.25
CA GLU A 297 5.05 -62.96 72.53
C GLU A 297 5.46 -61.67 71.78
N PRO A 298 6.77 -61.46 71.57
CA PRO A 298 7.26 -60.31 70.82
C PRO A 298 6.91 -60.42 69.32
N LEU A 299 6.36 -59.32 68.79
CA LEU A 299 6.04 -59.16 67.38
C LEU A 299 7.35 -59.17 66.55
N ASN A 300 7.69 -60.32 65.96
CA ASN A 300 8.84 -60.40 65.07
C ASN A 300 8.51 -59.67 63.75
N ARG A 301 9.24 -58.59 63.48
CA ARG A 301 9.03 -57.74 62.30
C ARG A 301 9.70 -58.41 61.11
N ASP A 302 8.89 -58.90 60.19
CA ASP A 302 9.33 -59.53 58.94
C ASP A 302 10.24 -58.58 58.11
N PRO A 303 11.54 -58.90 57.90
CA PRO A 303 12.48 -58.00 57.22
C PRO A 303 12.22 -57.82 55.72
N GLU A 304 11.37 -58.64 55.12
CA GLU A 304 11.10 -58.64 53.67
C GLU A 304 10.01 -57.62 53.26
N ARG A 305 9.27 -57.02 54.20
CA ARG A 305 8.21 -56.05 53.87
C ARG A 305 8.75 -54.70 53.37
N ALA A 306 10.04 -54.41 53.61
CA ALA A 306 10.72 -53.21 53.09
C ALA A 306 11.07 -53.28 51.59
N LYS A 307 11.00 -54.46 50.96
CA LYS A 307 11.32 -54.65 49.53
C LYS A 307 10.12 -54.64 48.60
N ARG A 308 8.89 -54.59 49.12
CA ARG A 308 7.67 -54.40 48.31
C ARG A 308 7.24 -52.93 48.33
N ARG A 309 8.13 -52.06 47.87
CA ARG A 309 7.76 -50.76 47.32
C ARG A 309 7.86 -50.90 45.80
N THR A 310 6.74 -51.06 45.14
CA THR A 310 6.65 -50.68 43.72
C THR A 310 7.09 -49.21 43.64
N PRO A 311 8.05 -48.85 42.78
CA PRO A 311 8.32 -47.45 42.52
C PRO A 311 7.06 -46.88 41.85
N LEU A 312 6.28 -46.10 42.58
CA LEU A 312 5.42 -45.09 41.97
C LEU A 312 6.37 -44.01 41.46
N THR A 313 6.99 -44.29 40.32
CA THR A 313 7.81 -43.33 39.61
C THR A 313 7.53 -43.53 38.13
N ASN A 314 7.14 -42.44 37.47
CA ASN A 314 6.96 -42.25 36.02
C ASN A 314 5.60 -42.58 35.39
N VAL A 315 4.53 -41.92 35.87
CA VAL A 315 3.38 -41.60 34.99
C VAL A 315 3.10 -40.09 34.90
N LEU A 316 3.92 -39.26 35.53
CA LEU A 316 3.88 -37.81 35.33
C LEU A 316 5.22 -37.39 34.74
N THR A 317 5.21 -37.00 33.47
CA THR A 317 6.32 -36.27 32.85
C THR A 317 6.62 -35.05 33.72
N ASP A 318 7.88 -34.84 34.06
CA ASP A 318 8.33 -33.67 34.84
C ASP A 318 7.75 -32.40 34.18
N PRO A 319 6.99 -31.55 34.91
CA PRO A 319 6.28 -30.41 34.33
C PRO A 319 7.23 -29.43 33.61
N ARG A 320 8.51 -29.41 33.95
CA ARG A 320 9.53 -28.62 33.23
C ARG A 320 9.79 -29.16 31.82
N VAL A 321 9.83 -30.48 31.67
CA VAL A 321 10.03 -31.16 30.38
C VAL A 321 8.77 -31.03 29.52
N ALA A 322 7.58 -31.13 30.12
CA ALA A 322 6.32 -30.90 29.42
C ALA A 322 6.17 -29.44 28.92
N LEU A 323 6.63 -28.46 29.72
CA LEU A 323 6.66 -27.04 29.33
C LEU A 323 7.67 -26.77 28.20
N GLU A 324 8.83 -27.41 28.23
CA GLU A 324 9.83 -27.32 27.17
C GLU A 324 9.34 -27.96 25.85
N GLU A 325 8.67 -29.11 25.91
CA GLU A 325 8.04 -29.72 24.73
C GLU A 325 6.91 -28.85 24.17
N ALA A 326 6.07 -28.28 25.03
CA ALA A 326 5.01 -27.36 24.60
C ALA A 326 5.59 -26.09 23.93
N ARG A 327 6.69 -25.53 24.47
CA ARG A 327 7.39 -24.40 23.85
C ARG A 327 8.00 -24.76 22.49
N ARG A 328 8.65 -25.93 22.37
CA ARG A 328 9.20 -26.40 21.08
C ARG A 328 8.09 -26.61 20.04
N MET A 329 6.95 -27.16 20.45
CA MET A 329 5.80 -27.31 19.55
C MET A 329 5.26 -25.93 19.12
N ALA A 330 5.11 -24.98 20.04
CA ALA A 330 4.67 -23.62 19.71
C ALA A 330 5.64 -22.89 18.77
N GLU A 331 6.95 -23.02 18.98
CA GLU A 331 8.00 -22.47 18.11
C GLU A 331 7.97 -23.13 16.71
N SER A 332 7.75 -24.44 16.63
CA SER A 332 7.63 -25.14 15.33
C SER A 332 6.39 -24.71 14.54
N VAL A 333 5.25 -24.52 15.21
CA VAL A 333 4.02 -24.04 14.56
C VAL A 333 4.15 -22.58 14.12
N SER A 334 4.87 -21.76 14.89
CA SER A 334 5.15 -20.36 14.53
C SER A 334 6.11 -20.28 13.33
N ALA A 335 7.14 -21.12 13.29
CA ALA A 335 8.06 -21.22 12.16
C ALA A 335 7.36 -21.74 10.89
N ASP A 336 6.46 -22.72 11.02
CA ASP A 336 5.65 -23.23 9.91
C ASP A 336 4.70 -22.14 9.38
N ALA A 337 4.09 -21.34 10.27
CA ALA A 337 3.22 -20.22 9.89
C ALA A 337 3.99 -19.07 9.20
N GLU A 338 5.19 -18.74 9.67
CA GLU A 338 6.08 -17.76 9.02
C GLU A 338 6.54 -18.26 7.64
N SER A 339 6.86 -19.56 7.51
CA SER A 339 7.21 -20.17 6.23
C SER A 339 6.05 -20.14 5.24
N ALA A 340 4.83 -20.46 5.70
CA ALA A 340 3.61 -20.40 4.88
C ALA A 340 3.25 -18.96 4.48
N GLY A 341 3.45 -17.99 5.38
CA GLY A 341 3.27 -16.57 5.09
C GLY A 341 4.25 -16.06 4.03
N SER A 342 5.53 -16.45 4.12
CA SER A 342 6.57 -16.08 3.16
C SER A 342 6.38 -16.73 1.78
N ALA A 343 5.84 -17.95 1.72
CA ALA A 343 5.51 -18.63 0.47
C ALA A 343 4.29 -18.00 -0.25
N SER A 344 3.32 -17.44 0.50
CA SER A 344 2.16 -16.77 -0.09
C SER A 344 2.46 -15.36 -0.63
N GLY A 345 3.61 -14.78 -0.26
CA GLY A 345 4.08 -13.48 -0.75
C GLY A 345 4.91 -13.54 -2.05
N ALA A 346 5.21 -14.74 -2.55
CA ALA A 346 5.91 -14.91 -3.82
C ALA A 346 4.96 -14.62 -5.00
N THR A 347 5.41 -13.79 -5.95
CA THR A 347 4.68 -13.53 -7.19
C THR A 347 4.51 -14.84 -7.97
N PHE A 348 3.26 -15.13 -8.36
CA PHE A 348 2.91 -16.30 -9.17
C PHE A 348 3.74 -16.32 -10.47
N ASP A 349 4.59 -17.34 -10.64
CA ASP A 349 5.32 -17.61 -11.88
C ASP A 349 4.50 -18.55 -12.79
N PRO A 350 3.90 -18.03 -13.88
CA PRO A 350 3.05 -18.82 -14.77
C PRO A 350 3.78 -19.90 -15.58
N ASN A 351 5.11 -20.02 -15.48
CA ASN A 351 5.88 -20.98 -16.28
C ASN A 351 6.17 -22.32 -15.57
N VAL A 352 5.88 -22.45 -14.27
CA VAL A 352 6.26 -23.64 -13.49
C VAL A 352 5.28 -24.82 -13.65
N SER A 353 4.09 -24.62 -14.21
CA SER A 353 3.04 -25.65 -14.29
C SER A 353 2.92 -26.40 -15.63
N LYS A 354 3.87 -26.26 -16.57
CA LYS A 354 3.83 -26.95 -17.88
C LYS A 354 4.32 -28.40 -17.90
N GLY A 355 4.27 -29.10 -16.75
CA GLY A 355 4.90 -30.40 -16.58
C GLY A 355 3.97 -31.53 -16.15
N GLN A 356 2.76 -31.66 -16.70
CA GLN A 356 1.96 -32.89 -16.57
C GLN A 356 0.94 -32.99 -17.72
N GLN A 357 1.32 -33.70 -18.78
CA GLN A 357 0.38 -34.27 -19.75
C GLN A 357 0.22 -35.77 -19.44
N PRO A 358 -1.00 -36.29 -19.21
CA PRO A 358 -1.25 -37.71 -19.33
C PRO A 358 -1.61 -38.05 -20.79
N GLY A 359 -1.15 -39.22 -21.24
CA GLY A 359 -1.61 -39.83 -22.49
C GLY A 359 -3.02 -40.39 -22.39
#